data_AF-W6AGN1-F1
#
_entry.id   AF-W6AGN1-F1
#
_cell.length_a   1.000
_cell.length_b   1.000
_cell.length_c   1.000
_cell.angle_alpha   90.00
_cell.angle_beta   90.00
_cell.angle_gamma   90.00
#
_symmetry.space_group_name_H-M   'P 1'
#
loop_
_entity.id
_entity.type
_entity.pdbx_description
1 polymer ?
#
loop_
_entity_poly.entity_id
_entity_poly.type
_entity_poly.pdbx_seq_one_letter_code
_entity_poly.pdbx_strand_id
1 'polypeptide(L)'
;MLGKYDFKEEHIDEVLNYFALSLSNTFMWLKLVKEHYKKFDLDYQRVNKMIKMLRSIEFFHEFQSVRDLFYDWYDQQFMYFLKLDEQSIEFDRDILQPRMISLKETIITTDKTVRFIYDFIAKHNRLPDKVEVVDFLLVRAVDYISAIEKLYQVNKFILNPQQKDILKNLKEEIDVDEWILGIELTIGIYEDEFAHVKAKNDPFDNGFNDYWKINGILYQIQVICELANNISEN
;
A
#
# COMPACT_ATOMS: atom_id res chain seq x y z
N MET A 1 6.84 -8.89 24.62
CA MET A 1 6.21 -9.53 23.46
C MET A 1 5.46 -8.48 22.64
N LEU A 2 5.96 -8.12 21.45
CA LEU A 2 5.22 -7.31 20.47
C LEU A 2 4.52 -8.29 19.53
N GLY A 3 3.39 -8.86 19.97
CA GLY A 3 2.63 -9.84 19.18
C GLY A 3 3.37 -11.15 18.94
N LYS A 4 3.53 -11.55 17.67
CA LYS A 4 4.17 -12.81 17.28
C LYS A 4 5.70 -12.83 17.46
N TYR A 5 6.29 -11.68 17.78
CA TYR A 5 7.74 -11.50 17.87
C TYR A 5 8.16 -11.10 19.30
N ASP A 6 9.11 -11.86 19.84
CA ASP A 6 9.68 -11.61 21.17
C ASP A 6 10.96 -10.78 21.06
N PHE A 7 10.79 -9.47 21.09
CA PHE A 7 11.90 -8.52 21.21
C PHE A 7 12.38 -8.45 22.66
N LYS A 8 13.70 -8.29 22.84
CA LYS A 8 14.30 -7.92 24.12
C LYS A 8 13.87 -6.51 24.50
N GLU A 9 13.74 -6.24 25.80
CA GLU A 9 13.31 -4.96 26.35
C GLU A 9 14.11 -3.77 25.80
N GLU A 10 15.43 -3.94 25.63
CA GLU A 10 16.36 -2.94 25.08
C GLU A 10 16.06 -2.51 23.63
N HIS A 11 15.24 -3.24 22.90
CA HIS A 11 14.89 -2.94 21.50
C HIS A 11 13.44 -2.47 21.31
N ILE A 12 12.61 -2.54 22.34
CA ILE A 12 11.15 -2.34 22.21
C ILE A 12 10.81 -0.92 21.74
N ASP A 13 11.39 0.09 22.36
CA ASP A 13 11.03 1.49 22.08
C ASP A 13 11.34 1.89 20.63
N GLU A 14 12.50 1.48 20.10
CA GLU A 14 12.90 1.79 18.74
C GLU A 14 12.06 1.01 17.71
N VAL A 15 11.73 -0.26 17.98
CA VAL A 15 10.78 -1.03 17.15
C VAL A 15 9.40 -0.37 17.14
N LEU A 16 8.95 0.16 18.28
CA LEU A 16 7.68 0.89 18.38
C LEU A 16 7.68 2.18 17.56
N ASN A 17 8.81 2.88 17.42
CA ASN A 17 8.92 4.07 16.57
C ASN A 17 8.67 3.76 15.09
N TYR A 18 9.30 2.71 14.55
CA TYR A 18 9.03 2.26 13.17
C TYR A 18 7.56 1.86 12.97
N PHE A 19 6.98 1.23 13.99
CA PHE A 19 5.59 0.81 13.96
C PHE A 19 4.61 2.00 14.03
N ALA A 20 4.91 3.03 14.82
CA ALA A 20 4.08 4.22 14.98
C ALA A 20 3.92 4.99 13.66
N LEU A 21 5.00 5.13 12.88
CA LEU A 21 4.95 5.76 11.54
C LEU A 21 3.99 5.02 10.61
N SER A 22 4.01 3.68 10.67
CA SER A 22 3.15 2.82 9.85
C SER A 22 1.68 2.84 10.30
N LEU A 23 1.43 2.93 11.62
CA LEU A 23 0.09 3.11 12.18
C LEU A 23 -0.54 4.43 11.73
N SER A 24 0.25 5.51 11.71
CA SER A 24 -0.21 6.83 11.25
C SER A 24 -0.71 6.77 9.81
N ASN A 25 0.04 6.14 8.90
CA ASN A 25 -0.36 5.98 7.51
C ASN A 25 -1.63 5.12 7.38
N THR A 26 -1.74 4.02 8.13
CA THR A 26 -2.94 3.19 8.16
C THR A 26 -4.18 4.00 8.57
N PHE A 27 -4.02 4.82 9.61
CA PHE A 27 -5.08 5.68 10.12
C PHE A 27 -5.50 6.77 9.12
N MET A 28 -4.54 7.38 8.43
CA MET A 28 -4.78 8.35 7.35
C MET A 28 -5.60 7.73 6.23
N TRP A 29 -5.18 6.57 5.70
CA TRP A 29 -5.91 5.90 4.61
C TRP A 29 -7.34 5.52 5.01
N LEU A 30 -7.55 5.00 6.21
CA LEU A 30 -8.89 4.71 6.72
C LEU A 30 -9.78 5.95 6.83
N LYS A 31 -9.22 7.11 7.20
CA LYS A 31 -9.95 8.38 7.21
C LYS A 31 -10.37 8.79 5.79
N LEU A 32 -9.45 8.74 4.83
CA LEU A 32 -9.73 9.09 3.44
C LEU A 32 -10.81 8.19 2.81
N VAL A 33 -10.76 6.89 3.11
CA VAL A 33 -11.82 5.94 2.72
C VAL A 33 -13.16 6.31 3.38
N LYS A 34 -13.15 6.53 4.70
CA LYS A 34 -14.36 6.92 5.45
C LYS A 34 -15.01 8.18 4.90
N GLU A 35 -14.22 9.20 4.60
CA GLU A 35 -14.71 10.46 4.04
C GLU A 35 -15.42 10.27 2.72
N HIS A 36 -14.89 9.39 1.86
CA HIS A 36 -15.55 9.05 0.59
C HIS A 36 -16.83 8.25 0.79
N TYR A 37 -16.81 7.26 1.69
CA TYR A 37 -18.03 6.51 2.01
C TYR A 37 -19.12 7.44 2.53
N LYS A 38 -18.76 8.38 3.41
CA LYS A 38 -19.68 9.40 3.93
C LYS A 38 -20.20 10.33 2.83
N LYS A 39 -19.37 10.75 1.88
CA LYS A 39 -19.77 11.61 0.75
C LYS A 39 -20.89 10.98 -0.09
N PHE A 40 -20.85 9.66 -0.25
CA PHE A 40 -21.78 8.89 -1.07
C PHE A 40 -22.82 8.10 -0.25
N ASP A 41 -22.99 8.43 1.04
CA ASP A 41 -23.93 7.76 1.96
C ASP A 41 -23.79 6.21 2.02
N LEU A 42 -22.56 5.71 1.87
CA LEU A 42 -22.24 4.28 1.95
C LEU A 42 -22.03 3.84 3.40
N ASP A 43 -22.20 2.54 3.71
CA ASP A 43 -21.94 2.03 5.05
C ASP A 43 -20.45 2.03 5.42
N TYR A 44 -20.07 2.87 6.37
CA TYR A 44 -18.71 2.99 6.92
C TYR A 44 -18.58 2.51 8.37
N GLN A 45 -19.51 1.69 8.89
CA GLN A 45 -19.44 1.19 10.27
C GLN A 45 -18.19 0.35 10.54
N ARG A 46 -17.81 -0.52 9.60
CA ARG A 46 -16.57 -1.33 9.71
C ARG A 46 -15.32 -0.45 9.69
N VAL A 47 -15.29 0.58 8.84
CA VAL A 47 -14.19 1.56 8.80
C VAL A 47 -14.08 2.32 10.13
N ASN A 48 -15.22 2.77 10.68
CA ASN A 48 -15.25 3.38 12.02
C ASN A 48 -14.74 2.45 13.12
N LYS A 49 -15.08 1.16 13.06
CA LYS A 49 -14.60 0.16 14.02
C LYS A 49 -13.07 0.06 13.95
N MET A 50 -12.49 -0.08 12.76
CA MET A 50 -11.03 -0.11 12.56
C MET A 50 -10.35 1.16 13.08
N ILE A 51 -10.89 2.35 12.78
CA ILE A 51 -10.37 3.63 13.27
C ILE A 51 -10.40 3.69 14.81
N LYS A 52 -11.48 3.21 15.44
CA LYS A 52 -11.57 3.16 16.92
C LYS A 52 -10.53 2.22 17.51
N MET A 53 -10.35 1.04 16.91
CA MET A 53 -9.35 0.06 17.34
C MET A 53 -7.93 0.63 17.23
N LEU A 54 -7.57 1.28 16.12
CA LEU A 54 -6.25 1.91 15.94
C LEU A 54 -5.94 2.97 17.01
N ARG A 55 -6.94 3.74 17.43
CA ARG A 55 -6.77 4.78 18.47
C ARG A 55 -6.53 4.22 19.86
N SER A 56 -6.88 2.96 20.10
CA SER A 56 -6.72 2.28 21.38
C SER A 56 -5.59 1.26 21.36
N ILE A 57 -4.73 1.26 20.33
CA ILE A 57 -3.56 0.37 20.31
C ILE A 57 -2.53 0.89 21.30
N GLU A 58 -2.23 0.06 22.29
CA GLU A 58 -1.09 0.21 23.19
C GLU A 58 0.04 -0.73 22.77
N PHE A 59 -0.29 -1.87 22.13
CA PHE A 59 0.68 -2.90 21.79
C PHE A 59 0.54 -3.43 20.36
N PHE A 60 1.66 -3.80 19.74
CA PHE A 60 1.68 -4.35 18.37
C PHE A 60 0.74 -5.57 18.15
N HIS A 61 0.52 -6.40 19.16
CA HIS A 61 -0.37 -7.57 19.01
C HIS A 61 -1.83 -7.16 18.70
N GLU A 62 -2.26 -5.99 19.17
CA GLU A 62 -3.61 -5.47 18.95
C GLU A 62 -3.80 -5.02 17.50
N PHE A 63 -2.72 -4.61 16.83
CA PHE A 63 -2.74 -4.31 15.40
C PHE A 63 -3.09 -5.51 14.54
N GLN A 64 -2.77 -6.73 14.98
CA GLN A 64 -3.16 -7.95 14.26
C GLN A 64 -4.69 -8.05 14.15
N SER A 65 -5.41 -7.64 15.20
CA SER A 65 -6.88 -7.61 15.17
C SER A 65 -7.41 -6.58 14.18
N VAL A 66 -6.72 -5.44 14.00
CA VAL A 66 -7.08 -4.45 12.98
C VAL A 66 -6.80 -4.99 11.58
N ARG A 67 -5.62 -5.60 11.36
CA ARG A 67 -5.24 -6.23 10.09
C ARG A 67 -6.25 -7.30 9.68
N ASP A 68 -6.61 -8.19 10.59
CA ASP A 68 -7.49 -9.31 10.28
C ASP A 68 -8.91 -8.82 9.95
N LEU A 69 -9.41 -7.82 10.69
CA LEU A 69 -10.67 -7.14 10.36
C LEU A 69 -10.59 -6.42 9.00
N PHE A 70 -9.45 -5.79 8.70
CA PHE A 70 -9.23 -5.12 7.43
C PHE A 70 -9.23 -6.11 6.27
N TYR A 71 -8.54 -7.25 6.35
CA TYR A 71 -8.49 -8.21 5.26
C TYR A 71 -9.87 -8.82 4.97
N ASP A 72 -10.63 -9.20 6.00
CA ASP A 72 -12.02 -9.65 5.83
C ASP A 72 -12.87 -8.58 5.13
N TRP A 73 -12.74 -7.32 5.57
CA TRP A 73 -13.46 -6.21 4.96
C TRP A 73 -13.03 -5.94 3.52
N TYR A 74 -11.72 -5.93 3.23
CA TYR A 74 -11.12 -5.67 1.91
C TYR A 74 -11.58 -6.70 0.88
N ASP A 75 -11.54 -7.99 1.21
CA ASP A 75 -11.94 -9.07 0.30
C ASP A 75 -13.43 -8.96 -0.09
N GLN A 76 -14.25 -8.40 0.79
CA GLN A 76 -15.68 -8.14 0.52
C GLN A 76 -15.92 -6.89 -0.35
N GLN A 77 -14.95 -5.98 -0.48
CA GLN A 77 -15.18 -4.69 -1.14
C GLN A 77 -15.40 -4.80 -2.65
N PHE A 78 -14.74 -5.74 -3.32
CA PHE A 78 -14.97 -5.94 -4.76
C PHE A 78 -16.43 -6.30 -5.05
N MET A 79 -16.97 -7.28 -4.33
CA MET A 79 -18.37 -7.69 -4.46
C MET A 79 -19.33 -6.58 -4.02
N TYR A 80 -18.95 -5.81 -3.00
CA TYR A 80 -19.74 -4.66 -2.57
C TYR A 80 -19.84 -3.60 -3.68
N PHE A 81 -18.73 -3.25 -4.32
CA PHE A 81 -18.74 -2.28 -5.42
C PHE A 81 -19.51 -2.76 -6.65
N LEU A 82 -19.41 -4.05 -7.00
CA LEU A 82 -20.25 -4.63 -8.06
C LEU A 82 -21.74 -4.53 -7.74
N LYS A 83 -22.11 -4.77 -6.47
CA LYS A 83 -23.49 -4.60 -6.02
C LYS A 83 -23.95 -3.15 -6.09
N LEU A 84 -23.09 -2.19 -5.74
CA LEU A 84 -23.42 -0.76 -5.88
C LEU A 84 -23.67 -0.39 -7.34
N ASP A 85 -22.84 -0.88 -8.27
CA ASP A 85 -23.05 -0.68 -9.71
C ASP A 85 -24.39 -1.27 -10.18
N GLU A 86 -24.70 -2.52 -9.81
CA GLU A 86 -25.98 -3.17 -10.16
C GLU A 86 -27.19 -2.39 -9.61
N GLN A 87 -27.04 -1.81 -8.42
CA GLN A 87 -28.07 -1.01 -7.76
C GLN A 87 -28.11 0.45 -8.24
N SER A 88 -27.22 0.84 -9.17
CA SER A 88 -27.07 2.24 -9.64
C SER A 88 -26.85 3.23 -8.49
N ILE A 89 -26.17 2.80 -7.43
CA ILE A 89 -25.76 3.67 -6.32
C ILE A 89 -24.47 4.37 -6.74
N GLU A 90 -24.46 5.70 -6.68
CA GLU A 90 -23.31 6.50 -7.06
C GLU A 90 -22.16 6.32 -6.06
N PHE A 91 -20.96 6.01 -6.57
CA PHE A 91 -19.71 6.06 -5.81
C PHE A 91 -18.53 6.30 -6.76
N ASP A 92 -17.42 6.77 -6.20
CA ASP A 92 -16.21 7.03 -6.96
C ASP A 92 -15.21 5.87 -6.80
N ARG A 93 -15.29 4.88 -7.70
CA ARG A 93 -14.37 3.74 -7.73
C ARG A 93 -12.93 4.19 -7.93
N ASP A 94 -12.73 5.21 -8.76
CA ASP A 94 -11.42 5.68 -9.17
C ASP A 94 -10.66 6.32 -8.02
N ILE A 95 -11.38 6.88 -7.04
CA ILE A 95 -10.79 7.34 -5.80
C ILE A 95 -10.71 6.24 -4.73
N LEU A 96 -11.74 5.40 -4.61
CA LEU A 96 -11.79 4.40 -3.55
C LEU A 96 -10.82 3.24 -3.76
N GLN A 97 -10.70 2.73 -4.98
CA GLN A 97 -9.89 1.55 -5.28
C GLN A 97 -8.39 1.78 -5.03
N PRO A 98 -7.76 2.87 -5.49
CA PRO A 98 -6.38 3.19 -5.12
C PRO A 98 -6.18 3.25 -3.60
N ARG A 99 -7.07 3.94 -2.88
CA ARG A 99 -6.96 4.08 -1.41
C ARG A 99 -7.06 2.77 -0.66
N MET A 100 -7.90 1.84 -1.12
CA MET A 100 -7.98 0.51 -0.52
C MET A 100 -6.72 -0.31 -0.80
N ILE A 101 -6.16 -0.20 -2.01
CA ILE A 101 -4.88 -0.84 -2.37
C ILE A 101 -3.77 -0.26 -1.49
N SER A 102 -3.70 1.06 -1.34
CA SER A 102 -2.71 1.74 -0.50
C SER A 102 -2.82 1.34 0.97
N LEU A 103 -4.04 1.26 1.50
CA LEU A 103 -4.30 0.79 2.86
C LEU A 103 -3.85 -0.66 3.05
N LYS A 104 -4.15 -1.54 2.09
CA LYS A 104 -3.71 -2.93 2.11
C LYS A 104 -2.19 -3.04 2.13
N GLU A 105 -1.51 -2.30 1.26
CA GLU A 105 -0.05 -2.34 1.18
C GLU A 105 0.59 -1.76 2.44
N THR A 106 0.02 -0.71 3.02
CA THR A 106 0.51 -0.14 4.29
C THR A 106 0.54 -1.22 5.37
N ILE A 107 -0.57 -1.96 5.53
CA ILE A 107 -0.69 -3.02 6.53
C ILE A 107 0.28 -4.18 6.25
N ILE A 108 0.40 -4.62 4.99
CA ILE A 108 1.35 -5.67 4.59
C ILE A 108 2.79 -5.24 4.88
N THR A 109 3.13 -4.01 4.54
CA THR A 109 4.48 -3.48 4.70
C THR A 109 4.84 -3.27 6.14
N THR A 110 3.89 -2.84 6.97
CA THR A 110 4.06 -2.78 8.42
C THR A 110 4.46 -4.14 9.00
N ASP A 111 3.70 -5.20 8.69
CA ASP A 111 3.98 -6.56 9.20
C ASP A 111 5.35 -7.07 8.73
N LYS A 112 5.68 -6.82 7.46
CA LYS A 112 6.96 -7.22 6.86
C LYS A 112 8.15 -6.44 7.42
N THR A 113 8.00 -5.15 7.72
CA THR A 113 9.05 -4.34 8.36
C THR A 113 9.33 -4.83 9.78
N VAL A 114 8.28 -5.08 10.57
CA VAL A 114 8.46 -5.63 11.93
C VAL A 114 9.14 -7.01 11.89
N ARG A 115 8.76 -7.85 10.91
CA ARG A 115 9.43 -9.13 10.67
C ARG A 115 10.91 -8.94 10.31
N PHE A 116 11.22 -8.04 9.38
CA PHE A 116 12.59 -7.74 8.97
C PHE A 116 13.44 -7.33 10.18
N ILE A 117 12.94 -6.40 11.01
CA ILE A 117 13.66 -5.95 12.21
C ILE A 117 13.90 -7.12 13.18
N TYR A 118 12.91 -7.97 13.40
CA TYR A 118 13.06 -9.17 14.25
C TYR A 118 14.13 -10.13 13.71
N ASP A 119 14.04 -10.49 12.43
CA ASP A 119 14.98 -11.41 11.76
C ASP A 119 16.40 -10.81 11.75
N PHE A 120 16.52 -9.48 11.61
CA PHE A 120 17.78 -8.76 11.64
C PHE A 120 18.45 -8.82 13.02
N ILE A 121 17.72 -8.51 14.09
CA ILE A 121 18.24 -8.59 15.47
C ILE A 121 18.69 -10.02 15.79
N ALA A 122 17.90 -11.02 15.42
CA ALA A 122 18.25 -12.42 15.65
C ALA A 122 19.58 -12.83 14.98
N LYS A 123 19.89 -12.24 13.83
CA LYS A 123 21.09 -12.54 13.04
C LYS A 123 22.30 -11.68 13.41
N HIS A 124 22.10 -10.41 13.73
CA HIS A 124 23.16 -9.42 13.89
C HIS A 124 23.34 -8.95 15.34
N ASN A 125 22.42 -9.33 16.25
CA ASN A 125 22.39 -8.91 17.66
C ASN A 125 22.50 -7.38 17.84
N ARG A 126 21.91 -6.64 16.91
CA ARG A 126 21.69 -5.19 16.97
C ARG A 126 20.43 -4.84 16.18
N LEU A 127 19.90 -3.65 16.41
CA LEU A 127 18.84 -3.10 15.58
C LEU A 127 19.39 -2.71 14.19
N PRO A 128 18.58 -2.84 13.12
CA PRO A 128 18.91 -2.24 11.84
C PRO A 128 18.88 -0.72 11.98
N ASP A 129 19.80 -0.02 11.31
CA ASP A 129 19.71 1.42 11.20
C ASP A 129 18.65 1.84 10.16
N LYS A 130 18.38 3.14 10.06
CA LYS A 130 17.38 3.68 9.13
C LYS A 130 17.69 3.32 7.67
N VAL A 131 18.97 3.33 7.28
CA VAL A 131 19.39 3.03 5.90
C VAL A 131 19.06 1.57 5.58
N GLU A 132 19.35 0.65 6.49
CA GLU A 132 19.04 -0.77 6.32
C GLU A 132 17.53 -1.04 6.22
N VAL A 133 16.70 -0.28 6.94
CA VAL A 133 15.24 -0.37 6.82
C VAL A 133 14.74 0.22 5.50
N VAL A 134 15.28 1.36 5.06
CA VAL A 134 14.95 1.98 3.76
C VAL A 134 15.35 1.07 2.61
N ASP A 135 16.55 0.50 2.64
CA ASP A 135 17.03 -0.47 1.65
C ASP A 135 16.11 -1.68 1.55
N PHE A 136 15.66 -2.22 2.69
CA PHE A 136 14.68 -3.30 2.73
C PHE A 136 13.37 -2.92 2.03
N LEU A 137 12.90 -1.69 2.21
CA LEU A 137 11.69 -1.18 1.55
C LEU A 137 11.90 -1.01 0.05
N LEU A 138 13.00 -0.38 -0.37
CA LEU A 138 13.30 -0.17 -1.79
C LEU A 138 13.50 -1.49 -2.55
N VAL A 139 14.13 -2.51 -1.94
CA VAL A 139 14.21 -3.86 -2.53
C VAL A 139 12.81 -4.42 -2.82
N ARG A 140 11.84 -4.19 -1.94
CA ARG A 140 10.46 -4.61 -2.19
C ARG A 140 9.76 -3.79 -3.28
N ALA A 141 10.06 -2.50 -3.39
CA ALA A 141 9.61 -1.69 -4.51
C ALA A 141 10.15 -2.23 -5.84
N VAL A 142 11.43 -2.63 -5.89
CA VAL A 142 12.05 -3.29 -7.05
C VAL A 142 11.35 -4.61 -7.40
N ASP A 143 11.00 -5.44 -6.42
CA ASP A 143 10.23 -6.68 -6.65
C ASP A 143 8.90 -6.40 -7.37
N TYR A 144 8.21 -5.32 -6.99
CA TYR A 144 6.97 -4.89 -7.63
C TYR A 144 7.20 -4.35 -9.05
N ILE A 145 8.27 -3.58 -9.29
CA ILE A 145 8.64 -3.19 -10.66
C ILE A 145 8.88 -4.42 -11.53
N SER A 146 9.60 -5.42 -11.02
CA SER A 146 9.82 -6.67 -11.76
C SER A 146 8.55 -7.50 -11.96
N ALA A 147 7.53 -7.36 -11.11
CA ALA A 147 6.21 -7.93 -11.36
C ALA A 147 5.50 -7.23 -12.54
N ILE A 148 5.59 -5.89 -12.62
CA ILE A 148 5.09 -5.11 -13.76
C ILE A 148 5.80 -5.51 -15.06
N GLU A 149 7.13 -5.64 -15.05
CA GLU A 149 7.92 -6.06 -16.22
C GLU A 149 7.47 -7.44 -16.74
N LYS A 150 7.21 -8.41 -15.84
CA LYS A 150 6.70 -9.74 -16.20
C LYS A 150 5.31 -9.66 -16.83
N LEU A 151 4.41 -8.85 -16.29
CA LEU A 151 3.08 -8.65 -16.85
C LEU A 151 3.14 -7.98 -18.23
N TYR A 152 4.07 -7.04 -18.43
CA TYR A 152 4.28 -6.38 -19.72
C TYR A 152 4.70 -7.36 -20.82
N GLN A 153 5.55 -8.35 -20.51
CA GLN A 153 5.96 -9.38 -21.49
C GLN A 153 4.76 -10.17 -22.05
N VAL A 154 3.70 -10.30 -21.26
CA VAL A 154 2.45 -10.99 -21.64
C VAL A 154 1.53 -10.07 -22.44
N ASN A 155 1.41 -8.80 -22.03
CA ASN A 155 0.36 -7.91 -22.52
C ASN A 155 0.80 -6.78 -23.47
N LYS A 156 2.11 -6.61 -23.74
CA LYS A 156 2.81 -5.74 -24.72
C LYS A 156 2.46 -4.25 -24.83
N PHE A 157 1.28 -3.80 -24.41
CA PHE A 157 0.77 -2.46 -24.67
C PHE A 157 0.65 -1.61 -23.41
N ILE A 158 1.02 -2.14 -22.24
CA ILE A 158 0.59 -1.53 -20.98
C ILE A 158 1.50 -0.37 -20.54
N LEU A 159 2.80 -0.41 -20.82
CA LEU A 159 3.71 0.68 -20.46
C LEU A 159 4.31 1.32 -21.71
N ASN A 160 4.30 2.65 -21.75
CA ASN A 160 5.00 3.39 -22.79
C ASN A 160 6.53 3.44 -22.52
N PRO A 161 7.33 3.89 -23.50
CA PRO A 161 8.79 3.93 -23.34
C PRO A 161 9.27 4.81 -22.18
N GLN A 162 8.62 5.95 -21.92
CA GLN A 162 9.03 6.87 -20.86
C GLN A 162 8.84 6.23 -19.47
N GLN A 163 7.70 5.59 -19.24
CA GLN A 163 7.42 4.87 -17.99
C GLN A 163 8.42 3.74 -17.78
N LYS A 164 8.79 3.00 -18.84
CA LYS A 164 9.80 1.94 -18.73
C LYS A 164 11.16 2.48 -18.35
N ASP A 165 11.58 3.59 -18.94
CA ASP A 165 12.86 4.20 -18.64
C ASP A 165 12.90 4.70 -17.19
N ILE A 166 11.83 5.34 -16.72
CA ILE A 166 11.69 5.74 -15.30
C ILE A 166 11.81 4.52 -14.39
N LEU A 167 10.96 3.50 -14.58
CA LEU A 167 10.95 2.30 -13.73
C LEU A 167 12.30 1.55 -13.77
N LYS A 168 12.99 1.55 -14.90
CA LYS A 168 14.33 0.97 -15.02
C LYS A 168 15.35 1.73 -14.18
N ASN A 169 15.35 3.06 -14.26
CA ASN A 169 16.29 3.89 -13.51
C ASN A 169 16.06 3.78 -12.00
N LEU A 170 14.80 3.74 -11.55
CA LEU A 170 14.47 3.59 -10.13
C LEU A 170 15.10 2.35 -9.50
N LYS A 171 15.24 1.23 -10.22
CA LYS A 171 15.83 0.00 -9.68
C LYS A 171 17.28 0.14 -9.24
N GLU A 172 17.97 1.17 -9.71
CA GLU A 172 19.36 1.48 -9.37
C GLU A 172 19.45 2.70 -8.43
N GLU A 173 18.31 3.33 -8.10
CA GLU A 173 18.22 4.53 -7.30
C GLU A 173 18.13 4.22 -5.81
N ILE A 174 18.86 4.99 -5.01
CA ILE A 174 18.88 4.93 -3.55
C ILE A 174 18.10 6.09 -2.91
N ASP A 175 17.92 7.19 -3.63
CA ASP A 175 17.22 8.37 -3.13
C ASP A 175 15.70 8.16 -3.15
N VAL A 176 15.09 8.21 -1.96
CA VAL A 176 13.65 7.98 -1.79
C VAL A 176 12.81 9.07 -2.45
N ASP A 177 13.32 10.32 -2.53
CA ASP A 177 12.58 11.42 -3.17
C ASP A 177 12.45 11.20 -4.68
N GLU A 178 13.52 10.72 -5.32
CA GLU A 178 13.51 10.33 -6.74
C GLU A 178 12.55 9.16 -6.99
N TRP A 179 12.49 8.21 -6.06
CA TRP A 179 11.50 7.13 -6.09
C TRP A 179 10.05 7.65 -6.04
N ILE A 180 9.74 8.57 -5.13
CA ILE A 180 8.39 9.16 -5.03
C ILE A 180 8.03 9.86 -6.33
N LEU A 181 8.89 10.77 -6.80
CA LEU A 181 8.66 11.56 -8.01
C LEU A 181 8.50 10.67 -9.26
N GLY A 182 9.38 9.68 -9.41
CA GLY A 182 9.35 8.76 -10.54
C GLY A 182 8.07 7.92 -10.59
N ILE A 183 7.59 7.46 -9.43
CA ILE A 183 6.37 6.65 -9.33
C ILE A 183 5.13 7.52 -9.53
N GLU A 184 5.06 8.71 -8.95
CA GLU A 184 3.95 9.66 -9.18
C GLU A 184 3.84 10.04 -10.66
N LEU A 185 4.97 10.34 -11.31
CA LEU A 185 5.00 10.62 -12.75
C LEU A 185 4.52 9.40 -13.56
N THR A 186 4.97 8.20 -13.19
CA THR A 186 4.56 6.97 -13.86
C THR A 186 3.06 6.73 -13.74
N ILE A 187 2.48 6.91 -12.54
CA ILE A 187 1.04 6.81 -12.28
C ILE A 187 0.29 7.84 -13.12
N GLY A 188 0.70 9.11 -13.09
CA GLY A 188 0.03 10.18 -13.85
C GLY A 188 -0.04 9.89 -15.35
N ILE A 189 1.10 9.50 -15.95
CA ILE A 189 1.15 9.09 -17.36
C ILE A 189 0.23 7.88 -17.62
N TYR A 190 0.20 6.92 -16.69
CA TYR A 190 -0.59 5.70 -16.81
C TYR A 190 -2.10 6.00 -16.77
N GLU A 191 -2.54 6.82 -15.83
CA GLU A 191 -3.95 7.18 -15.71
C GLU A 191 -4.43 8.00 -16.91
N ASP A 192 -3.60 8.90 -17.44
CA ASP A 192 -3.92 9.70 -18.62
C ASP A 192 -4.05 8.83 -19.89
N GLU A 193 -3.09 7.94 -20.13
CA GLU A 193 -3.06 7.09 -21.32
C GLU A 193 -4.25 6.10 -21.35
N PHE A 194 -4.63 5.57 -20.19
CA PHE A 194 -5.68 4.57 -20.04
C PHE A 194 -7.03 5.13 -19.59
N ALA A 195 -7.23 6.46 -19.62
CA ALA A 195 -8.51 7.10 -19.26
C ALA A 195 -9.71 6.54 -20.03
N HIS A 196 -9.50 6.13 -21.28
CA HIS A 196 -10.52 5.51 -22.14
C HIS A 196 -10.89 4.07 -21.74
N VAL A 197 -9.95 3.31 -21.15
CA VAL A 197 -10.21 1.97 -20.58
C VAL A 197 -10.98 2.12 -19.27
N LYS A 198 -10.56 3.07 -18.44
CA LYS A 198 -11.22 3.47 -17.18
C LYS A 198 -12.69 3.86 -17.42
N ALA A 199 -12.97 4.66 -18.45
CA ALA A 199 -14.31 5.12 -18.79
C ALA A 199 -15.30 4.01 -19.21
N LYS A 200 -14.83 2.84 -19.65
CA LYS A 200 -15.72 1.74 -20.03
C LYS A 200 -16.38 1.07 -18.83
N ASN A 201 -15.77 1.15 -17.64
CA ASN A 201 -16.26 0.57 -16.39
C ASN A 201 -16.80 -0.86 -16.50
N ASP A 202 -16.22 -1.66 -17.41
CA ASP A 202 -16.59 -3.07 -17.57
C ASP A 202 -15.58 -3.96 -16.82
N PRO A 203 -15.93 -4.47 -15.62
CA PRO A 203 -15.04 -5.34 -14.83
C PRO A 203 -14.77 -6.69 -15.50
N PHE A 204 -15.49 -7.03 -16.57
CA PHE A 204 -15.29 -8.25 -17.35
C PHE A 204 -14.40 -8.03 -18.59
N ASP A 205 -14.02 -6.78 -18.91
CA ASP A 205 -13.05 -6.49 -19.96
C ASP A 205 -11.62 -6.83 -19.47
N ASN A 206 -10.89 -7.62 -20.25
CA ASN A 206 -9.49 -7.96 -19.98
C ASN A 206 -8.62 -6.70 -19.90
N GLY A 207 -8.90 -5.68 -20.71
CA GLY A 207 -8.18 -4.40 -20.67
C GLY A 207 -8.38 -3.65 -19.36
N PHE A 208 -9.59 -3.66 -18.81
CA PHE A 208 -9.91 -3.03 -17.51
C PHE A 208 -9.21 -3.75 -16.35
N ASN A 209 -9.24 -5.08 -16.36
CA ASN A 209 -8.56 -5.88 -15.33
C ASN A 209 -7.05 -5.71 -15.38
N ASP A 210 -6.46 -5.65 -16.57
CA ASP A 210 -5.01 -5.47 -16.72
C ASP A 210 -4.56 -4.05 -16.35
N TYR A 211 -5.40 -3.04 -16.62
CA TYR A 211 -5.21 -1.68 -16.12
C TYR A 211 -5.11 -1.66 -14.60
N TRP A 212 -6.10 -2.19 -13.89
CA TRP A 212 -6.12 -2.17 -12.43
C TRP A 212 -5.04 -3.04 -11.78
N LYS A 213 -4.55 -4.08 -12.46
CA LYS A 213 -3.40 -4.85 -11.98
C LYS A 213 -2.13 -4.00 -11.95
N ILE A 214 -1.80 -3.33 -13.06
CA ILE A 214 -0.59 -2.50 -13.12
C ILE A 214 -0.73 -1.26 -12.26
N ASN A 215 -1.87 -0.56 -12.36
CA ASN A 215 -2.12 0.62 -11.52
C ASN A 215 -2.06 0.25 -10.04
N GLY A 216 -2.64 -0.89 -9.66
CA GLY A 216 -2.56 -1.39 -8.31
C GLY A 216 -1.12 -1.60 -7.84
N ILE A 217 -0.26 -2.22 -8.65
CA ILE A 217 1.16 -2.39 -8.30
C ILE A 217 1.87 -1.05 -8.18
N LEU A 218 1.59 -0.07 -9.05
CA LEU A 218 2.17 1.27 -8.94
C LEU A 218 1.78 1.96 -7.62
N TYR A 219 0.52 1.90 -7.19
CA TYR A 219 0.09 2.41 -5.89
C TYR A 219 0.72 1.65 -4.72
N GLN A 220 0.99 0.34 -4.86
CA GLN A 220 1.74 -0.41 -3.85
C GLN A 220 3.18 0.12 -3.72
N ILE A 221 3.83 0.40 -4.85
CA ILE A 221 5.18 0.99 -4.84
C ILE A 221 5.13 2.38 -4.18
N GLN A 222 4.18 3.23 -4.55
CA GLN A 222 4.03 4.57 -3.95
C GLN A 222 3.96 4.51 -2.42
N VAL A 223 3.14 3.61 -1.86
CA VAL A 223 3.04 3.44 -0.40
C VAL A 223 4.34 2.98 0.25
N ILE A 224 5.11 2.12 -0.42
CA ILE A 224 6.41 1.70 0.09
C ILE A 224 7.36 2.89 0.14
N CYS A 225 7.37 3.74 -0.89
CA CYS A 225 8.18 4.94 -0.95
C CYS A 225 7.76 5.97 0.12
N GLU A 226 6.45 6.19 0.33
CA GLU A 226 5.94 7.05 1.40
C GLU A 226 6.40 6.56 2.79
N LEU A 227 6.35 5.26 3.03
CA LEU A 227 6.83 4.66 4.29
C LEU A 227 8.34 4.79 4.44
N ALA A 228 9.10 4.58 3.37
CA ALA A 228 10.54 4.77 3.36
C ALA A 228 10.92 6.23 3.67
N ASN A 229 10.19 7.20 3.09
CA ASN A 229 10.44 8.61 3.33
C ASN A 229 10.16 8.99 4.78
N ASN A 230 9.01 8.56 5.31
CA ASN A 230 8.67 8.78 6.72
C ASN A 230 9.73 8.24 7.69
N ILE A 231 10.40 7.13 7.33
CA ILE A 231 11.49 6.54 8.13
C ILE A 231 12.82 7.29 7.92
N SER A 232 13.08 7.81 6.73
CA SER A 232 14.26 8.62 6.43
C SER A 232 14.25 9.93 7.21
N GLU A 233 13.10 10.62 7.25
CA GLU A 233 12.95 11.96 7.84
C GLU A 233 12.86 11.99 9.39
N ASN A 234 12.44 10.90 10.05
CA ASN A 234 12.26 10.81 11.51
C ASN A 234 13.32 9.94 12.15
#